data_AF-A0A7H4MJ64-F1
#
_entry.id   AF-A0A7H4MJ64-F1
#
_cell.length_a   1.000
_cell.length_b   1.000
_cell.length_c   1.000
_cell.angle_alpha   90.00
_cell.angle_beta   90.00
_cell.angle_gamma   90.00
#
_symmetry.space_group_name_H-M   'P 1'
#
loop_
_entity.id
_entity.type
_entity.pdbx_description
1 polymer ?
#
loop_
_entity_poly.entity_id
_entity_poly.type
_entity_poly.pdbx_seq_one_letter_code
_entity_poly.pdbx_strand_id
1 'polypeptide(L)' 'MATGSQGKSGGVRVIYFLATREIIYLVLAYPKHTKESLSAAEKNELRKLTRRLKNEV' A
#
# COMPACT_ATOMS: atom_id res chain seq x y z
N MET A 1 -1.93 10.67 8.30
CA MET A 1 -1.57 10.59 9.73
C MET A 1 -0.09 10.90 9.89
N ALA A 2 0.28 11.73 10.87
CA ALA A 2 1.68 11.94 11.22
C ALA A 2 2.19 10.70 11.98
N THR A 3 3.32 10.14 11.56
CA THR A 3 3.98 9.05 12.29
C THR A 3 4.95 9.65 13.30
N GLY A 4 4.53 9.80 14.55
CA GLY A 4 5.40 10.25 15.65
C GLY A 4 5.82 11.73 15.58
N SER A 5 7.04 12.03 16.05
CA SER A 5 7.60 13.38 16.27
C SER A 5 7.90 14.21 15.01
N GLN A 6 7.50 13.74 13.81
CA GLN A 6 7.71 14.47 12.57
C GLN A 6 6.50 15.35 12.21
N GLY A 7 6.78 16.57 11.74
CA GLY A 7 5.77 17.53 11.32
C GLY A 7 4.91 17.04 10.14
N LYS A 8 3.90 17.84 9.75
CA LYS A 8 2.88 17.50 8.72
C LYS A 8 3.45 17.00 7.37
N SER A 9 4.73 17.24 7.08
CA SER A 9 5.45 16.76 5.89
C SER A 9 5.89 15.28 5.97
N GLY A 10 5.97 14.68 7.16
CA GLY A 10 6.32 13.28 7.43
C GLY A 10 5.14 12.31 7.22
N GLY A 11 4.47 12.41 6.08
CA GLY A 11 3.33 11.54 5.75
C GLY A 11 3.73 10.10 5.42
N VAL A 12 2.75 9.20 5.38
CA VAL A 12 2.90 7.79 4.99
C VAL A 12 2.20 7.57 3.66
N ARG A 13 2.81 6.80 2.75
CA ARG A 13 2.16 6.25 1.57
C ARG A 13 1.51 4.92 1.93
N VAL A 14 0.24 4.77 1.59
CA VAL A 14 -0.50 3.51 1.77
C VAL A 14 -0.88 2.99 0.38
N ILE A 15 -0.50 1.74 0.10
CA ILE A 15 -0.93 1.01 -1.08
C ILE A 15 -2.18 0.23 -0.70
N TYR A 16 -3.26 0.40 -1.46
CA TYR A 16 -4.52 -0.29 -1.23
C TYR A 16 -4.98 -1.04 -2.48
N PHE A 17 -5.81 -2.06 -2.27
CA PHE A 17 -6.48 -2.83 -3.30
C PHE A 17 -7.99 -2.82 -3.05
N LEU A 18 -8.76 -2.32 -4.01
CA LEU A 18 -10.21 -2.37 -3.97
C LEU A 18 -10.66 -3.73 -4.52
N ALA A 19 -11.10 -4.63 -3.63
CA ALA A 19 -11.50 -5.98 -4.03
C ALA A 19 -12.95 -6.03 -4.54
N THR A 20 -13.84 -5.32 -3.86
CA THR A 20 -15.24 -5.11 -4.29
C THR A 20 -15.60 -3.64 -4.10
N ARG A 21 -16.83 -3.22 -4.45
CA ARG A 21 -17.28 -1.84 -4.19
C ARG A 21 -17.27 -1.46 -2.71
N GLU A 22 -17.33 -2.46 -1.83
CA GLU A 22 -17.49 -2.29 -0.38
C GLU A 22 -16.23 -2.69 0.40
N ILE A 23 -15.31 -3.44 -0.21
CA ILE A 23 -14.14 -4.01 0.47
C ILE A 23 -12.84 -3.44 -0.10
N ILE A 24 -12.08 -2.79 0.78
CA ILE A 24 -10.74 -2.25 0.52
C ILE A 24 -9.70 -2.93 1.41
N TYR A 25 -8.65 -3.46 0.80
CA TYR A 25 -7.50 -4.02 1.51
C TYR A 25 -6.36 -3.00 1.55
N LEU A 26 -5.87 -2.68 2.75
CA LEU A 26 -4.65 -1.89 2.93
C LEU A 26 -3.44 -2.82 2.94
N VAL A 27 -2.72 -2.85 1.83
CA VAL A 27 -1.72 -3.89 1.54
C VAL A 27 -0.35 -3.55 2.13
N LEU A 28 0.04 -2.28 2.09
CA LEU A 28 1.34 -1.84 2.58
C LEU A 28 1.28 -0.37 3.00
N ALA A 29 1.92 -0.02 4.11
CA ALA A 29 2.11 1.36 4.54
C ALA A 29 3.60 1.64 4.79
N TYR A 30 4.12 2.74 4.24
CA TYR A 30 5.52 3.11 4.41
C TYR A 30 5.71 4.64 4.41
N PRO A 31 6.70 5.20 5.13
CA PRO A 31 6.93 6.64 5.15
C PRO A 31 7.20 7.21 3.76
N LYS A 32 6.72 8.44 3.50
CA LYS A 32 6.89 9.11 2.21
C LYS A 32 8.37 9.28 1.81
N HIS A 33 9.27 9.43 2.77
CA HIS A 33 10.70 9.58 2.49
C HIS A 33 11.41 8.26 2.15
N THR A 34 10.77 7.09 2.40
CA THR A 34 11.43 5.79 2.22
C THR A 34 11.54 5.40 0.75
N LYS A 35 10.51 5.69 -0.05
CA LYS A 35 10.48 5.21 -1.44
C LYS A 35 9.55 6.04 -2.33
N GLU A 36 10.06 6.58 -3.42
CA GLU A 36 9.28 7.34 -4.40
C GLU A 36 8.51 6.42 -5.37
N SER A 37 9.13 5.32 -5.82
CA SER A 37 8.55 4.41 -6.82
C SER A 37 8.78 2.93 -6.48
N LEU A 38 7.87 2.08 -6.97
CA LEU A 38 8.00 0.62 -6.84
C LEU A 38 8.82 0.05 -8.00
N SER A 39 9.75 -0.82 -7.67
CA SER A 39 10.48 -1.62 -8.66
C SER A 39 9.55 -2.59 -9.38
N ALA A 40 10.00 -3.12 -10.52
CA ALA A 40 9.26 -4.14 -11.26
C ALA A 40 9.02 -5.41 -10.42
N ALA A 41 10.01 -5.81 -9.62
CA ALA A 41 9.89 -6.97 -8.72
C ALA A 41 8.79 -6.77 -7.67
N GLU A 42 8.76 -5.60 -7.02
CA GLU A 42 7.73 -5.29 -6.02
C GLU A 42 6.33 -5.23 -6.63
N LYS A 43 6.20 -4.66 -7.83
CA LYS A 43 4.93 -4.68 -8.57
C LYS A 43 4.47 -6.11 -8.89
N ASN A 44 5.41 -7.00 -9.24
CA ASN A 44 5.09 -8.41 -9.50
C ASN A 44 4.61 -9.12 -8.23
N GLU A 45 5.24 -8.87 -7.08
CA GLU A 45 4.79 -9.45 -5.81
C GLU A 45 3.42 -8.92 -5.38
N LEU A 46 3.18 -7.60 -5.51
CA LEU A 46 1.86 -7.03 -5.26
C LEU A 46 0.79 -7.63 -6.18
N ARG A 47 1.12 -7.89 -7.46
CA ARG A 47 0.19 -8.54 -8.39
C ARG A 47 -0.14 -9.98 -7.99
N LYS A 48 0.82 -10.73 -7.46
CA LYS A 48 0.56 -12.08 -6.93
C LYS A 48 -0.35 -12.01 -5.71
N LEU A 49 -0.11 -11.05 -4.82
CA LEU A 49 -0.92 -10.85 -3.62
C LEU A 49 -2.37 -10.45 -3.95
N THR A 50 -2.58 -9.47 -4.82
CA THR A 50 -3.94 -9.03 -5.19
C THR A 50 -4.76 -10.12 -5.87
N ARG A 51 -4.12 -11.02 -6.63
CA ARG A 51 -4.78 -12.21 -7.19
C ARG A 51 -5.30 -13.16 -6.11
N ARG A 52 -4.53 -13.35 -5.03
CA ARG A 52 -4.97 -14.18 -3.90
C ARG A 52 -6.13 -13.53 -3.17
N LEU A 53 -6.00 -12.24 -2.84
CA LEU A 53 -7.04 -11.47 -2.16
C LEU A 53 -8.36 -11.43 -2.95
N LYS A 54 -8.30 -11.35 -4.29
CA LYS A 54 -9.50 -11.39 -5.13
C LYS A 54 -10.23 -12.74 -5.07
N ASN A 55 -9.54 -13.84 -4.74
CA ASN A 55 -10.17 -15.16 -4.63
C ASN A 55 -10.80 -15.40 -3.25
N GLU A 56 -10.59 -14.49 -2.28
CA GLU A 56 -11.16 -14.58 -0.93
C GLU A 56 -12.54 -13.90 -0.83
N VAL A 57 -12.98 -13.18 -1.87
CA VAL A 57 -14.20 -12.35 -1.89
C VAL A 57 -15.04 -12.61 -3.12
#